data_AF-A0A2E0TFX3-F1
#
_entry.id   AF-A0A2E0TFX3-F1
#
_cell.length_a   1.000
_cell.length_b   1.000
_cell.length_c   1.000
_cell.angle_alpha   90.00
_cell.angle_beta   90.00
_cell.angle_gamma   90.00
#
_symmetry.space_group_name_H-M   'P 1'
#
loop_
_entity.id
_entity.type
_entity.pdbx_description
1 polymer ?
#
loop_
_entity_poly.entity_id
_entity_poly.type
_entity_poly.pdbx_seq_one_letter_code
_entity_poly.pdbx_strand_id
1 'polypeptide(L)'
;MDSHESPRRDALPPALRFRFQALELALEAVVRLRAPIRKIRAQDRELGDQLRDALTHACTALGEGDGRRGGNQRLAFRRAIGEAREALVALRIALAWGWVHLDEVREGAALLDRVIAMVHRQSR
;
A
#
# COMPACT_ATOMS: atom_id res chain seq x y z
N MET A 1 3.05 -14.54 18.69
CA MET A 1 2.50 -13.51 19.59
C MET A 1 3.39 -12.30 19.42
N ASP A 2 3.03 -11.42 18.50
CA ASP A 2 3.64 -10.09 18.36
C ASP A 2 2.58 -9.19 17.73
N SER A 3 1.55 -8.93 18.54
CA SER A 3 0.48 -8.00 18.25
C SER A 3 1.02 -6.60 18.52
N HIS A 4 1.99 -6.13 17.71
CA HIS A 4 2.27 -4.70 17.68
C HIS A 4 1.04 -4.04 17.07
N GLU A 5 0.11 -3.58 17.89
CA GLU A 5 -0.98 -2.75 17.40
C GLU A 5 -0.35 -1.49 16.81
N SER A 6 -0.63 -1.21 15.54
CA SER A 6 -0.12 0.01 14.92
C SER A 6 -0.70 1.20 15.69
N PRO A 7 0.10 2.21 16.06
CA PRO A 7 -0.41 3.35 16.79
C PRO A 7 -1.53 4.02 15.99
N ARG A 8 -2.64 4.34 16.66
CA ARG A 8 -3.72 5.13 16.06
C ARG A 8 -3.14 6.42 15.48
N ARG A 9 -3.59 6.83 14.30
CA ARG A 9 -3.10 8.04 13.60
C ARG A 9 -3.01 9.26 14.53
N ASP A 10 -4.02 9.47 15.37
CA ASP A 10 -4.10 10.63 16.24
C ASP A 10 -3.18 10.54 17.48
N ALA A 11 -2.48 9.42 17.67
CA ALA A 11 -1.40 9.27 18.65
C ALA A 11 0.00 9.57 18.04
N LEU A 12 0.13 9.65 16.71
CA LEU A 12 1.40 9.97 16.06
C LEU A 12 1.75 11.46 16.25
N PRO A 13 3.04 11.83 16.35
CA PRO A 13 3.45 13.24 16.27
C PRO A 13 2.92 13.92 15.00
N PRO A 14 2.61 15.23 15.01
CA PRO A 14 2.11 15.93 13.81
C PRO A 14 2.98 15.79 12.57
N ALA A 15 4.31 15.69 12.73
CA ALA A 15 5.26 15.50 11.64
C ALA A 15 5.13 14.13 10.93
N LEU A 16 4.47 13.15 11.55
CA LEU A 16 4.18 11.83 10.99
C LEU A 16 2.72 11.68 10.56
N ARG A 17 1.95 12.78 10.51
CA ARG A 17 0.57 12.80 10.00
C ARG A 17 0.55 13.52 8.67
N PHE A 18 0.08 12.84 7.62
CA PHE A 18 0.00 13.43 6.30
C PHE A 18 -1.41 13.94 6.03
N ARG A 19 -1.51 15.12 5.41
CA ARG A 19 -2.80 15.69 4.99
C ARG A 19 -3.34 15.00 3.74
N PHE A 20 -2.47 14.40 2.95
CA PHE A 20 -2.84 13.71 1.73
C PHE A 20 -3.52 12.38 2.03
N GLN A 21 -4.85 12.36 1.92
CA GLN A 21 -5.67 11.21 2.32
C GLN A 21 -5.29 9.90 1.59
N ALA A 22 -4.80 9.95 0.35
CA ALA A 22 -4.38 8.75 -0.36
C ALA A 22 -3.13 8.11 0.27
N LEU A 23 -2.19 8.91 0.78
CA LEU A 23 -1.02 8.40 1.50
C LEU A 23 -1.42 7.71 2.81
N GLU A 24 -2.32 8.33 3.58
CA GLU A 24 -2.85 7.73 4.81
C GLU A 24 -3.55 6.38 4.56
N LEU A 25 -4.32 6.27 3.48
CA LEU A 25 -4.96 5.00 3.10
C LEU A 25 -3.95 3.94 2.65
N ALA A 26 -2.88 4.33 1.96
CA ALA A 26 -1.82 3.41 1.57
C ALA A 26 -1.05 2.88 2.79
N LEU A 27 -0.78 3.74 3.78
CA LEU A 27 -0.17 3.33 5.05
C LEU A 27 -1.08 2.40 5.86
N GLU A 28 -2.40 2.65 5.87
CA GLU A 28 -3.36 1.73 6.48
C GLU A 28 -3.35 0.38 5.75
N ALA A 29 -3.23 0.36 4.41
CA ALA A 29 -3.10 -0.89 3.66
C ALA A 29 -1.85 -1.69 4.08
N VAL A 30 -0.71 -1.04 4.33
CA VAL A 30 0.49 -1.67 4.89
C VAL A 30 0.19 -2.34 6.23
N VAL A 31 -0.54 -1.67 7.12
CA VAL A 31 -0.93 -2.22 8.42
C VAL A 31 -1.80 -3.46 8.26
N ARG A 32 -2.81 -3.41 7.37
CA ARG A 32 -3.72 -4.53 7.12
C ARG A 32 -3.03 -5.73 6.47
N LEU A 33 -2.04 -5.48 5.61
CA LEU A 33 -1.37 -6.52 4.83
C LEU A 33 -0.13 -7.12 5.50
N ARG A 34 0.33 -6.61 6.64
CA ARG A 34 1.54 -7.11 7.33
C ARG A 34 1.51 -8.62 7.62
N ALA A 35 0.38 -9.14 8.07
CA ALA A 35 0.23 -10.55 8.44
C ALA A 35 0.13 -11.42 7.18
N PRO A 36 -0.68 -11.07 6.17
CA PRO A 36 -0.61 -11.69 4.85
C PRO A 36 0.80 -11.71 4.25
N ILE A 37 1.54 -10.60 4.27
CA ILE A 37 2.92 -10.54 3.74
C ILE A 37 3.83 -11.54 4.44
N ARG A 38 3.75 -11.65 5.78
CA ARG A 38 4.53 -12.64 6.54
C ARG A 38 4.17 -14.07 6.14
N LYS A 39 2.87 -14.37 5.96
CA LYS A 39 2.40 -15.69 5.49
C LYS A 39 2.89 -16.01 4.09
N ILE A 40 2.75 -15.05 3.17
CA ILE A 40 3.23 -15.18 1.78
C ILE A 40 4.73 -15.41 1.78
N ARG A 41 5.51 -14.60 2.50
CA ARG A 41 6.97 -14.72 2.58
C ARG A 41 7.45 -16.06 3.12
N ALA A 42 6.67 -16.70 4.00
CA ALA A 42 6.98 -18.02 4.52
C ALA A 42 6.80 -19.14 3.48
N GLN A 43 5.97 -18.92 2.46
CA GLN A 43 5.74 -19.84 1.35
C GLN A 43 6.63 -19.50 0.15
N ASP A 44 6.73 -18.21 -0.18
CA ASP A 44 7.50 -17.64 -1.28
C ASP A 44 8.09 -16.29 -0.85
N ARG A 45 9.40 -16.30 -0.59
CA ARG A 45 10.12 -15.12 -0.12
C ARG A 45 10.13 -14.01 -1.16
N GLU A 46 10.29 -14.35 -2.44
CA GLU A 46 10.43 -13.37 -3.50
C GLU A 46 9.12 -12.61 -3.70
N LEU A 47 7.99 -13.33 -3.78
CA LEU A 47 6.68 -12.69 -3.90
C LEU A 47 6.34 -11.84 -2.66
N GLY A 48 6.68 -12.34 -1.47
CA GLY A 48 6.48 -11.60 -0.23
C GLY A 48 7.31 -10.31 -0.17
N ASP A 49 8.57 -10.35 -0.63
CA ASP A 49 9.45 -9.19 -0.74
C ASP A 49 8.92 -8.20 -1.80
N GLN A 50 8.50 -8.69 -2.97
CA GLN A 50 7.91 -7.86 -4.03
C GLN A 50 6.65 -7.12 -3.54
N LEU A 51 5.74 -7.80 -2.84
CA LEU A 51 4.54 -7.17 -2.28
C LEU A 51 4.89 -6.06 -1.28
N ARG A 52 5.85 -6.31 -0.39
CA ARG A 52 6.33 -5.32 0.58
C ARG A 52 6.96 -4.12 -0.13
N ASP A 53 7.78 -4.35 -1.15
CA ASP A 53 8.46 -3.29 -1.89
C ASP A 53 7.48 -2.44 -2.69
N ALA A 54 6.53 -3.07 -3.40
CA ALA A 54 5.47 -2.37 -4.11
C ALA A 54 4.63 -1.46 -3.17
N LEU A 55 4.25 -1.94 -1.99
CA LEU A 55 3.57 -1.12 -0.98
C LEU A 55 4.42 0.06 -0.49
N THR A 56 5.71 -0.18 -0.26
CA THR A 56 6.65 0.84 0.21
C THR A 56 6.84 1.93 -0.85
N HIS A 57 7.05 1.53 -2.10
CA HIS A 57 7.21 2.44 -3.22
C HIS A 57 5.92 3.21 -3.51
N ALA A 58 4.74 2.59 -3.38
CA ALA A 58 3.47 3.30 -3.49
C ALA A 58 3.38 4.43 -2.47
N CYS A 59 3.69 4.17 -1.19
CA CYS A 59 3.68 5.20 -0.14
C CYS A 59 4.67 6.34 -0.44
N THR A 60 5.92 6.00 -0.80
CA THR A 60 6.95 7.00 -1.12
C THR A 60 6.57 7.85 -2.33
N ALA A 61 6.04 7.24 -3.39
CA ALA A 61 5.61 7.95 -4.60
C ALA A 61 4.41 8.88 -4.32
N LEU A 62 3.50 8.50 -3.42
CA LEU A 62 2.40 9.37 -2.97
C LEU A 62 2.92 10.59 -2.21
N GLY A 63 3.87 10.39 -1.29
CA GLY A 63 4.52 11.49 -0.56
C GLY A 63 5.29 12.44 -1.48
N GLU A 64 6.03 11.89 -2.45
CA GLU A 64 6.70 12.69 -3.48
C GLU A 64 5.70 13.50 -4.31
N GLY A 65 4.58 12.89 -4.71
CA GLY A 65 3.55 13.55 -5.50
C GLY A 65 2.85 14.69 -4.74
N ASP A 66 2.57 14.50 -3.45
CA ASP A 66 1.99 15.54 -2.59
C ASP A 66 2.91 16.75 -2.43
N GLY A 67 4.24 16.52 -2.37
CA GLY A 67 5.24 17.58 -2.26
C GLY A 67 5.63 18.27 -3.57
N ARG A 68 5.18 17.76 -4.73
CA ARG A 68 5.57 18.26 -6.07
C ARG A 68 4.43 18.99 -6.76
N ARG A 69 4.73 19.61 -7.91
CA ARG A 69 3.75 20.28 -8.79
C ARG A 69 3.93 19.91 -10.26
N GLY A 70 2.89 20.10 -11.05
CA GLY A 70 2.94 19.97 -12.51
C GLY A 70 3.30 18.56 -12.99
N GLY A 71 4.18 18.48 -13.99
CA GLY A 71 4.57 17.21 -14.62
C GLY A 71 5.20 16.20 -13.66
N ASN A 72 6.05 16.66 -12.73
CA ASN A 72 6.72 15.80 -11.77
C ASN A 72 5.74 15.20 -10.74
N GLN A 73 4.69 15.95 -10.37
CA GLN A 73 3.61 15.43 -9.55
C GLN A 73 2.83 14.33 -10.27
N ARG A 74 2.44 14.57 -11.54
CA ARG A 74 1.72 13.57 -12.34
C ARG A 74 2.54 12.29 -12.53
N LEU A 75 3.86 12.41 -12.75
CA LEU A 75 4.76 11.27 -12.87
C LEU A 75 4.81 10.45 -11.57
N ALA A 76 4.98 11.11 -10.42
CA ALA A 76 4.97 10.44 -9.12
C ALA A 76 3.63 9.73 -8.84
N PHE A 77 2.50 10.36 -9.16
CA PHE A 77 1.18 9.75 -9.02
C PHE A 77 0.95 8.56 -9.97
N ARG A 78 1.45 8.61 -11.21
CA ARG A 78 1.41 7.44 -12.10
C ARG A 78 2.24 6.28 -11.58
N ARG A 79 3.43 6.57 -11.03
CA ARG A 79 4.24 5.56 -10.35
C ARG A 79 3.49 4.95 -9.17
N ALA A 80 2.91 5.78 -8.29
CA ALA A 80 2.11 5.28 -7.17
C ALA A 80 0.97 4.35 -7.60
N ILE A 81 0.29 4.65 -8.71
CA ILE A 81 -0.75 3.76 -9.28
C ILE A 81 -0.16 2.43 -9.74
N GLY A 82 1.01 2.44 -10.40
CA GLY A 82 1.70 1.22 -10.84
C GLY A 82 2.07 0.32 -9.67
N GLU A 83 2.74 0.88 -8.67
CA GLU A 83 3.20 0.16 -7.47
C GLU A 83 1.99 -0.42 -6.69
N ALA A 84 0.90 0.35 -6.55
CA ALA A 84 -0.31 -0.16 -5.90
C ALA A 84 -0.97 -1.33 -6.68
N ARG A 85 -0.93 -1.30 -8.02
CA ARG A 85 -1.42 -2.40 -8.86
C ARG A 85 -0.54 -3.63 -8.77
N GLU A 86 0.79 -3.46 -8.71
CA GLU A 86 1.73 -4.57 -8.49
C GLU A 86 1.46 -5.27 -7.16
N ALA A 87 1.21 -4.50 -6.09
CA ALA A 87 0.80 -5.07 -4.82
C ALA A 87 -0.50 -5.90 -4.93
N LEU A 88 -1.52 -5.40 -5.65
CA LEU A 88 -2.76 -6.15 -5.89
C LEU A 88 -2.53 -7.43 -6.70
N VAL A 89 -1.64 -7.40 -7.69
CA VAL A 89 -1.25 -8.58 -8.48
C VAL A 89 -0.57 -9.62 -7.58
N ALA A 90 0.38 -9.22 -6.74
CA ALA A 90 1.05 -10.13 -5.82
C ALA A 90 0.06 -10.79 -4.83
N LEU A 91 -0.90 -10.03 -4.30
CA LEU A 91 -1.98 -10.59 -3.47
C LEU A 91 -2.84 -11.60 -4.25
N ARG A 92 -3.15 -11.31 -5.52
CA ARG A 92 -3.95 -12.20 -6.37
C ARG A 92 -3.23 -13.50 -6.69
N ILE A 93 -1.91 -13.46 -6.87
CA ILE A 93 -1.05 -14.64 -7.03
C ILE A 93 -1.06 -15.48 -5.75
N ALA A 94 -0.85 -14.86 -4.58
CA ALA A 94 -0.89 -15.57 -3.31
C ALA A 94 -2.26 -16.25 -3.02
N LEU A 95 -3.37 -15.59 -3.38
CA LEU A 95 -4.71 -16.18 -3.33
C LEU A 95 -4.84 -17.39 -4.28
N ALA A 96 -4.27 -17.30 -5.49
CA ALA A 96 -4.34 -18.38 -6.46
C ALA A 96 -3.56 -19.63 -6.01
N TRP A 97 -2.45 -19.43 -5.30
CA TRP A 97 -1.71 -20.52 -4.66
C TRP A 97 -2.36 -21.06 -3.38
N GLY A 98 -3.31 -20.32 -2.79
CA GLY A 98 -3.97 -20.71 -1.55
C GLY A 98 -3.15 -20.44 -0.27
N TRP A 99 -2.13 -19.59 -0.34
CA TRP A 99 -1.28 -19.26 0.82
C TRP A 99 -1.96 -18.31 1.83
N VAL A 100 -2.97 -17.59 1.37
CA VAL A 100 -3.81 -16.68 2.15
C VAL A 100 -5.26 -16.82 1.69
N HIS A 101 -6.21 -16.48 2.56
CA HIS A 101 -7.63 -16.40 2.24
C HIS A 101 -8.04 -14.98 1.87
N LEU A 102 -9.14 -14.86 1.11
CA LEU A 102 -9.69 -13.56 0.70
C LEU A 102 -9.96 -12.64 1.90
N ASP A 103 -10.49 -13.18 2.99
CA ASP A 103 -10.83 -12.40 4.19
C ASP A 103 -9.60 -11.75 4.84
N GLU A 104 -8.42 -12.34 4.67
CA GLU A 104 -7.17 -11.83 5.24
C GLU A 104 -6.62 -10.63 4.48
N VAL A 105 -6.96 -10.51 3.18
CA VAL A 105 -6.39 -9.48 2.29
C VAL A 105 -7.42 -8.46 1.82
N ARG A 106 -8.71 -8.74 2.02
CA ARG A 106 -9.84 -7.95 1.50
C ARG A 106 -9.74 -6.47 1.87
N GLU A 107 -9.53 -6.16 3.14
CA GLU A 107 -9.46 -4.76 3.61
C GLU A 107 -8.27 -4.02 2.99
N GLY A 108 -7.09 -4.64 3.00
CA GLY A 108 -5.89 -4.06 2.39
C GLY A 108 -6.04 -3.83 0.88
N ALA A 109 -6.59 -4.81 0.16
CA ALA A 109 -6.84 -4.69 -1.27
C ALA A 109 -7.85 -3.57 -1.59
N ALA A 110 -8.93 -3.46 -0.81
CA ALA A 110 -9.93 -2.40 -0.98
C ALA A 110 -9.35 -1.00 -0.73
N LEU A 111 -8.45 -0.86 0.24
CA LEU A 111 -7.73 0.40 0.49
C LEU A 111 -6.85 0.78 -0.71
N LEU A 112 -6.09 -0.16 -1.27
CA LEU A 112 -5.26 0.07 -2.46
C LEU A 112 -6.10 0.46 -3.69
N ASP A 113 -7.24 -0.18 -3.91
CA ASP A 113 -8.15 0.18 -5.00
C ASP A 113 -8.68 1.61 -4.84
N ARG A 114 -9.07 2.00 -3.62
CA ARG A 114 -9.47 3.39 -3.32
C ARG A 114 -8.33 4.38 -3.55
N VAL A 115 -7.10 4.03 -3.16
CA VAL A 115 -5.90 4.86 -3.42
C VAL A 115 -5.73 5.06 -4.93
N ILE A 116 -5.77 4.00 -5.73
CA ILE A 116 -5.67 4.08 -7.19
C ILE A 116 -6.75 5.00 -7.75
N ALA A 117 -8.01 4.84 -7.35
CA ALA A 117 -9.11 5.67 -7.82
C ALA A 117 -8.93 7.17 -7.46
N MET A 118 -8.43 7.47 -6.25
CA MET A 118 -8.18 8.85 -5.81
C MET A 118 -7.02 9.50 -6.57
N VAL A 119 -5.95 8.76 -6.78
CA VAL A 119 -4.71 9.26 -7.39
C VAL A 119 -4.87 9.40 -8.90
N HIS A 120 -5.61 8.48 -9.54
CA HIS A 120 -5.88 8.52 -10.98
C HIS A 120 -6.59 9.82 -11.41
N ARG A 121 -7.43 10.41 -10.55
CA ARG A 121 -8.06 11.72 -10.83
C ARG A 121 -7.06 12.88 -10.83
N GLN A 122 -5.98 12.76 -10.07
CA GLN A 122 -4.96 13.80 -9.89
C GLN A 122 -3.81 13.67 -10.90
N SER A 123 -3.68 12.51 -11.56
CA SER A 123 -2.63 12.24 -12.55
C SER A 123 -3.03 12.56 -14.01
N ARG A 124 -4.27 13.04 -14.22
CA ARG A 124 -4.79 13.45 -15.53
C ARG A 124 -4.14 14.75 -16.00
#